data_AF-A0A1F8DUK3-F1
#
_entry.id   AF-A0A1F8DUK3-F1
#
_cell.length_a   1.000
_cell.length_b   1.000
_cell.length_c   1.000
_cell.angle_alpha   90.00
_cell.angle_beta   90.00
_cell.angle_gamma   90.00
#
_symmetry.space_group_name_H-M   'P 1'
#
loop_
_entity.id
_entity.type
_entity.pdbx_description
1 polymer ?
#
loop_
_entity_poly.entity_id
_entity_poly.type
_entity_poly.pdbx_seq_one_letter_code
_entity_poly.pdbx_strand_id
1 'polypeptide(L)'
;MNIGTIRPVIYLFGILFVLYVLAIIFGWFDLAPWIDIPMHLLGGAWAGALFLFLGRGYILPDLYAHTIERLKLAGLTGIFGSFMGVLWEFLEFVLGQLEGFEGFAQVSVRDTLGDLCMDIVGAVLYAAIVLFVIPRIKARNNSVSQNE
;
A
#
# COMPACT_ATOMS: atom_id res chain seq x y z
N MET A 1 8.42 18.37 1.63
CA MET A 1 8.64 17.17 2.47
C MET A 1 9.64 16.31 1.73
N ASN A 2 10.82 16.01 2.29
CA ASN A 2 11.74 15.07 1.65
C ASN A 2 11.12 13.69 1.87
N ILE A 3 10.17 13.29 1.02
CA ILE A 3 9.74 11.89 0.92
C ILE A 3 11.04 11.18 0.63
N GLY A 4 11.56 10.48 1.65
CA GLY A 4 12.93 10.00 1.69
C GLY A 4 13.26 9.16 0.46
N THR A 5 14.54 8.84 0.32
CA THR A 5 15.06 7.93 -0.71
C THR A 5 14.11 6.78 -1.00
N ILE A 6 14.06 6.26 -2.23
CA ILE A 6 13.19 5.12 -2.61
C ILE A 6 13.41 3.85 -1.77
N ARG A 7 14.54 3.76 -1.05
CA ARG A 7 14.99 2.57 -0.32
C ARG A 7 13.91 1.93 0.57
N PRO A 8 13.15 2.65 1.43
CA PRO A 8 12.11 2.04 2.26
C PRO A 8 10.98 1.43 1.44
N VAL A 9 10.63 2.02 0.29
CA VAL A 9 9.62 1.46 -0.63
C VAL A 9 10.12 0.13 -1.21
N ILE A 10 11.39 0.07 -1.62
CA ILE A 10 12.01 -1.16 -2.13
C ILE A 10 12.09 -2.22 -1.03
N TYR A 11 12.55 -1.86 0.17
CA TYR A 11 12.69 -2.79 1.28
C TYR A 11 11.34 -3.34 1.75
N LEU A 12 10.31 -2.49 1.85
CA LEU A 12 8.97 -2.94 2.20
C LEU A 12 8.44 -3.94 1.17
N PHE A 13 8.60 -3.66 -0.13
CA PHE A 13 8.22 -4.62 -1.18
C PHE A 13 8.97 -5.95 -1.03
N GLY A 14 10.29 -5.90 -0.89
CA GLY A 14 11.11 -7.10 -0.76
C GLY A 14 10.70 -7.96 0.45
N ILE A 15 10.39 -7.32 1.58
CA ILE A 15 9.92 -8.02 2.78
C ILE A 15 8.55 -8.66 2.53
N LEU A 16 7.59 -7.92 1.99
CA LEU A 16 6.25 -8.43 1.70
C LEU A 16 6.31 -9.59 0.70
N PHE A 17 7.09 -9.45 -0.36
CA PHE A 17 7.27 -10.50 -1.37
C PHE A 17 7.91 -11.77 -0.79
N VAL A 18 8.95 -11.63 0.05
CA VAL A 18 9.56 -12.78 0.73
C VAL A 18 8.56 -13.44 1.67
N LEU A 19 7.81 -12.66 2.46
CA LEU A 19 6.78 -13.20 3.35
C LEU A 19 5.68 -13.94 2.59
N TYR A 20 5.24 -13.41 1.45
CA TYR A 20 4.28 -14.08 0.56
C TYR A 20 4.81 -15.43 0.07
N VAL A 21 6.04 -15.46 -0.46
CA VAL A 21 6.66 -16.70 -0.95
C VAL A 21 6.80 -17.73 0.19
N LEU A 22 7.18 -17.30 1.39
CA LEU A 22 7.24 -18.19 2.56
C LEU A 22 5.84 -18.67 2.97
N ALA A 23 4.83 -17.80 2.92
CA ALA A 23 3.44 -18.14 3.23
C ALA A 23 2.92 -19.25 2.31
N ILE A 24 3.25 -19.19 1.02
CA ILE A 24 2.98 -20.28 0.07
C ILE A 24 3.73 -21.56 0.44
N ILE A 25 5.06 -21.49 0.57
CA ILE A 25 5.90 -22.69 0.77
C ILE A 25 5.48 -23.47 2.02
N PHE A 26 5.05 -22.76 3.07
CA PHE A 26 4.63 -23.35 4.33
C PHE A 26 3.11 -23.50 4.46
N GLY A 27 2.32 -23.22 3.41
CA GLY A 27 0.86 -23.38 3.43
C GLY A 27 0.15 -22.49 4.45
N TRP A 28 0.67 -21.30 4.73
CA TRP A 28 0.08 -20.37 5.70
C TRP A 28 -1.31 -19.89 5.28
N PHE A 29 -1.57 -19.77 3.97
CA PHE A 29 -2.89 -19.41 3.46
C PHE A 29 -3.94 -20.47 3.76
N ASP A 30 -3.56 -21.76 3.78
CA ASP A 30 -4.46 -22.84 4.18
C ASP A 30 -4.65 -22.91 5.70
N LEU A 31 -3.55 -22.73 6.45
CA LEU A 31 -3.54 -22.85 7.91
C LEU A 31 -4.15 -21.64 8.62
N ALA A 32 -3.99 -20.46 8.04
CA ALA A 32 -4.39 -19.17 8.58
C ALA A 32 -4.76 -18.18 7.45
N PRO A 33 -5.91 -18.38 6.77
CA PRO A 33 -6.33 -17.55 5.62
C PRO A 33 -6.41 -16.05 5.93
N TRP A 34 -6.66 -15.69 7.19
CA TRP A 34 -6.72 -14.29 7.61
C TRP A 34 -5.40 -13.53 7.43
N ILE A 35 -4.25 -14.21 7.24
CA ILE A 35 -2.94 -13.60 6.96
C ILE A 35 -2.94 -12.84 5.64
N ASP A 36 -3.84 -13.18 4.73
CA ASP A 36 -3.96 -12.53 3.44
C ASP A 36 -4.44 -11.06 3.55
N ILE A 37 -5.39 -10.83 4.47
CA ILE A 37 -5.94 -9.50 4.77
C ILE A 37 -4.85 -8.47 5.14
N PRO A 38 -3.98 -8.68 6.14
CA PRO A 38 -2.90 -7.74 6.44
C PRO A 38 -1.85 -7.69 5.33
N MET A 39 -1.70 -8.73 4.50
CA MET A 39 -0.78 -8.71 3.37
C MET A 39 -1.26 -7.73 2.30
N HIS A 40 -2.52 -7.80 1.87
CA HIS A 40 -3.12 -6.83 0.95
C HIS A 40 -3.20 -5.43 1.55
N LEU A 41 -3.49 -5.30 2.85
CA LEU A 41 -3.44 -3.98 3.50
C LEU A 41 -2.04 -3.33 3.40
N LEU A 42 -0.99 -4.11 3.65
CA LEU A 42 0.40 -3.63 3.57
C LEU A 42 0.87 -3.46 2.12
N GLY A 43 0.40 -4.31 1.19
CA GLY A 43 0.60 -4.19 -0.25
C GLY A 43 0.00 -2.90 -0.80
N GLY A 44 -1.24 -2.60 -0.44
CA GLY A 44 -1.90 -1.33 -0.69
C GLY A 44 -1.12 -0.14 -0.12
N ALA A 45 -0.70 -0.21 1.14
CA ALA A 45 0.10 0.86 1.76
C ALA A 45 1.44 1.08 1.02
N TRP A 46 2.08 0.00 0.57
CA TRP A 46 3.27 0.05 -0.27
C TRP A 46 2.98 0.71 -1.64
N ALA A 47 1.89 0.33 -2.31
CA ALA A 47 1.47 0.95 -3.56
C ALA A 47 1.22 2.46 -3.39
N GLY A 48 0.60 2.85 -2.28
CA GLY A 48 0.41 4.26 -1.95
C GLY A 48 1.73 5.01 -1.70
N ALA A 49 2.68 4.37 -1.02
CA ALA A 49 4.02 4.90 -0.83
C ALA A 49 4.77 5.09 -2.16
N LEU A 50 4.67 4.10 -3.06
CA LEU A 50 5.24 4.16 -4.39
C LEU A 50 4.64 5.31 -5.22
N PHE A 51 3.31 5.46 -5.24
CA PHE A 51 2.62 6.52 -5.97
C PHE A 51 3.08 7.92 -5.53
N LEU A 52 3.05 8.19 -4.22
CA LEU A 52 3.47 9.47 -3.67
C LEU A 52 4.96 9.72 -3.87
N PHE A 53 5.79 8.68 -3.81
CA PHE A 53 7.21 8.77 -4.13
C PHE A 53 7.40 9.17 -5.60
N LEU A 54 6.80 8.47 -6.56
CA LEU A 54 6.93 8.77 -7.99
C LEU A 54 6.39 10.17 -8.33
N GLY A 55 5.29 10.57 -7.71
CA GLY A 55 4.67 11.89 -7.88
C GLY A 55 5.42 13.05 -7.24
N ARG A 56 6.46 12.81 -6.43
CA ARG A 56 7.03 13.84 -5.55
C ARG A 56 7.61 15.09 -6.24
N GLY A 57 8.07 14.96 -7.48
CA GLY A 57 8.64 16.07 -8.26
C GLY A 57 7.63 16.83 -9.12
N TYR A 58 6.49 16.22 -9.43
CA TYR A 58 5.54 16.72 -10.43
C TYR A 58 4.19 17.10 -9.83
N ILE A 59 3.80 16.42 -8.75
CA ILE A 59 2.46 16.48 -8.17
C ILE A 59 2.48 17.25 -6.84
N LEU A 60 3.57 17.15 -6.09
CA LEU A 60 3.64 17.60 -4.70
C LEU A 60 4.03 19.07 -4.39
N PRO A 61 4.58 19.91 -5.29
CA PRO A 61 5.04 21.24 -4.88
C PRO A 61 3.93 22.15 -4.32
N ASP A 62 2.71 22.12 -4.89
CA ASP A 62 1.62 23.06 -4.53
C ASP A 62 0.39 22.40 -3.87
N LEU A 63 0.24 21.07 -3.94
CA LEU A 63 -0.97 20.36 -3.48
C LEU A 63 -1.08 20.19 -1.95
N TYR A 64 -0.07 20.59 -1.19
CA TYR A 64 -0.11 20.54 0.29
C TYR A 64 -0.83 21.74 0.91
N ALA A 65 -1.07 22.83 0.19
CA ALA A 65 -1.62 24.05 0.78
C ALA A 65 -3.10 23.92 1.21
N HIS A 66 -3.86 23.06 0.53
CA HIS A 66 -5.32 23.05 0.61
C HIS A 66 -5.88 21.64 0.85
N THR A 67 -6.96 21.56 1.64
CA THR A 67 -7.54 20.28 2.08
C THR A 67 -8.11 19.47 0.92
N ILE A 68 -8.72 20.11 -0.08
CA ILE A 68 -9.35 19.44 -1.22
C ILE A 68 -8.31 18.74 -2.10
N GLU A 69 -7.15 19.36 -2.28
CA GLU A 69 -6.01 18.86 -3.05
C GLU A 69 -5.44 17.61 -2.37
N ARG A 70 -5.34 17.62 -1.04
CA ARG A 70 -4.94 16.44 -0.27
C ARG A 70 -5.97 15.30 -0.37
N LEU A 71 -7.27 15.61 -0.38
CA LEU A 71 -8.32 14.61 -0.59
C LEU A 71 -8.28 14.02 -2.00
N LYS A 72 -8.08 14.85 -3.04
CA LYS A 72 -7.88 14.40 -4.42
C LYS A 72 -6.67 13.46 -4.52
N LEU A 73 -5.55 13.82 -3.88
CA LEU A 73 -4.37 12.97 -3.85
C LEU A 73 -4.60 11.65 -3.12
N ALA A 74 -5.31 11.66 -1.99
CA ALA A 74 -5.68 10.43 -1.30
C ALA A 74 -6.55 9.52 -2.20
N GLY A 75 -7.52 10.09 -2.91
CA GLY A 75 -8.34 9.37 -3.89
C GLY A 75 -7.53 8.78 -5.05
N LEU A 76 -6.65 9.57 -5.67
CA LEU A 76 -5.74 9.08 -6.73
C LEU A 76 -4.80 7.98 -6.22
N THR A 77 -4.34 8.09 -4.97
CA THR A 77 -3.51 7.07 -4.34
C THR A 77 -4.31 5.77 -4.15
N GLY A 78 -5.59 5.86 -3.75
CA GLY A 78 -6.49 4.71 -3.67
C GLY A 78 -6.73 4.04 -5.03
N ILE A 79 -6.93 4.83 -6.09
CA ILE A 79 -7.07 4.32 -7.47
C ILE A 79 -5.79 3.59 -7.89
N PHE A 80 -4.62 4.16 -7.62
CA PHE A 80 -3.35 3.50 -7.89
C PHE A 80 -3.18 2.20 -7.07
N GLY A 81 -3.59 2.22 -5.80
CA GLY A 81 -3.66 1.02 -4.95
C GLY A 81 -4.52 -0.08 -5.58
N SER A 82 -5.74 0.23 -6.02
CA SER A 82 -6.60 -0.74 -6.71
C SER A 82 -5.99 -1.27 -8.01
N PHE A 83 -5.28 -0.43 -8.77
CA PHE A 83 -4.61 -0.86 -9.99
C PHE A 83 -3.49 -1.87 -9.68
N MET A 84 -2.68 -1.60 -8.66
CA MET A 84 -1.63 -2.52 -8.21
C MET A 84 -2.22 -3.82 -7.66
N GLY A 85 -3.32 -3.73 -6.89
CA GLY A 85 -4.06 -4.90 -6.41
C GLY A 85 -4.56 -5.78 -7.55
N VAL A 86 -5.18 -5.18 -8.58
CA VAL A 86 -5.62 -5.93 -9.77
C VAL A 86 -4.45 -6.66 -10.44
N LEU A 87 -3.29 -6.01 -10.58
CA LEU A 87 -2.11 -6.67 -11.14
C LEU A 87 -1.62 -7.84 -10.26
N TRP A 88 -1.74 -7.73 -8.94
CA TRP A 88 -1.41 -8.79 -8.01
C TRP A 88 -2.37 -9.98 -8.15
N GLU A 89 -3.68 -9.75 -8.12
CA GLU A 89 -4.71 -10.78 -8.32
C GLU A 89 -4.54 -11.53 -9.65
N PHE A 90 -4.18 -10.82 -10.73
CA PHE A 90 -3.86 -11.45 -12.00
C PHE A 90 -2.62 -12.35 -11.92
N LEU A 91 -1.60 -11.94 -11.16
CA LEU A 91 -0.42 -12.77 -10.92
C LEU A 91 -0.79 -14.04 -10.18
N GLU A 92 -1.58 -13.93 -9.11
CA GLU A 92 -2.05 -15.10 -8.33
C GLU A 92 -2.88 -16.05 -9.17
N PHE A 93 -3.83 -15.50 -9.93
CA PHE A 93 -4.63 -16.29 -10.86
C PHE A 93 -3.77 -17.07 -11.85
N VAL A 94 -2.79 -16.40 -12.49
CA VAL A 94 -1.88 -17.04 -13.47
C VAL A 94 -1.01 -18.11 -12.80
N LEU A 95 -0.44 -17.82 -11.63
CA LEU A 95 0.37 -18.79 -10.89
C LEU A 95 -0.44 -19.99 -10.45
N GLY A 96 -1.69 -19.79 -10.02
CA GLY A 96 -2.62 -20.87 -9.68
C GLY A 96 -2.98 -21.80 -10.86
N GLN A 97 -2.72 -21.40 -12.10
CA GLN A 97 -2.90 -22.27 -13.27
C GLN A 97 -1.68 -23.18 -13.56
N LEU A 98 -0.54 -22.97 -12.89
CA LEU A 98 0.68 -23.73 -13.13
C LEU A 98 0.73 -24.97 -12.23
N GLU A 99 1.15 -26.11 -12.79
CA GLU A 99 1.31 -27.36 -12.03
C GLU A 99 2.30 -27.17 -10.87
N GLY A 100 1.93 -27.63 -9.67
CA GLY A 100 2.72 -27.45 -8.46
C GLY A 100 2.56 -26.08 -7.78
N PHE A 101 1.69 -25.22 -8.30
CA PHE A 101 1.33 -23.91 -7.73
C PHE A 101 -0.17 -23.86 -7.39
N GLU A 102 -0.83 -25.00 -7.20
CA GLU A 102 -2.29 -25.05 -6.96
C GLU A 102 -2.73 -24.28 -5.70
N GLY A 103 -1.84 -24.07 -4.72
CA GLY A 103 -2.06 -23.23 -3.54
C GLY A 103 -1.94 -21.71 -3.76
N PHE A 104 -1.61 -21.27 -4.98
CA PHE A 104 -1.63 -19.85 -5.41
C PHE A 104 -3.01 -19.44 -5.94
N ALA A 105 -3.94 -20.39 -6.09
CA ALA A 105 -5.20 -20.12 -6.74
C ALA A 105 -6.08 -19.23 -5.87
N GLN A 106 -6.39 -18.04 -6.40
CA GLN A 106 -7.54 -17.21 -6.08
C GLN A 106 -8.71 -18.07 -5.55
N VAL A 107 -8.95 -18.04 -4.24
CA VAL A 107 -9.87 -18.99 -3.59
C VAL A 107 -11.30 -18.77 -4.06
N SER A 108 -11.66 -17.51 -4.28
CA SER A 108 -12.96 -17.12 -4.84
C SER A 108 -12.99 -15.67 -5.31
N VAL A 109 -13.99 -15.29 -6.11
CA VAL A 109 -14.26 -13.88 -6.45
C VAL A 109 -14.50 -13.02 -5.20
N ARG A 110 -15.06 -13.61 -4.13
CA ARG A 110 -15.30 -12.89 -2.87
C ARG A 110 -13.99 -12.50 -2.19
N ASP A 111 -13.00 -13.38 -2.28
CA ASP A 111 -11.65 -13.21 -1.72
C ASP A 111 -10.99 -12.01 -2.38
N THR A 112 -10.81 -12.08 -3.70
CA THR A 112 -10.30 -10.99 -4.54
C THR A 112 -10.99 -9.65 -4.32
N LEU A 113 -12.32 -9.62 -4.16
CA LEU A 113 -13.01 -8.37 -3.87
C LEU A 113 -12.66 -7.81 -2.48
N GLY A 114 -12.45 -8.69 -1.51
CA GLY A 114 -11.89 -8.35 -0.20
C GLY A 114 -10.46 -7.84 -0.31
N ASP A 115 -9.62 -8.51 -1.07
CA ASP A 115 -8.20 -8.19 -1.27
C ASP A 115 -8.02 -6.83 -1.93
N LEU A 116 -8.73 -6.59 -3.04
CA LEU A 116 -8.81 -5.28 -3.69
C LEU A 116 -9.34 -4.19 -2.76
N CYS A 117 -10.29 -4.52 -1.86
CA CYS A 117 -10.75 -3.57 -0.86
C CYS A 117 -9.64 -3.22 0.13
N MET A 118 -8.89 -4.22 0.60
CA MET A 118 -7.75 -4.03 1.51
C MET A 118 -6.60 -3.26 0.86
N ASP A 119 -6.33 -3.49 -0.43
CA ASP A 119 -5.35 -2.71 -1.20
C ASP A 119 -5.72 -1.22 -1.28
N ILE A 120 -7.00 -0.92 -1.56
CA ILE A 120 -7.50 0.46 -1.57
C ILE A 120 -7.37 1.08 -0.17
N VAL A 121 -7.82 0.38 0.87
CA VAL A 121 -7.76 0.86 2.26
C VAL A 121 -6.33 1.13 2.67
N GLY A 122 -5.40 0.21 2.37
CA GLY A 122 -3.98 0.37 2.65
C GLY A 122 -3.38 1.61 1.99
N ALA A 123 -3.65 1.79 0.69
CA ALA A 123 -3.14 2.91 -0.09
C ALA A 123 -3.68 4.25 0.43
N VAL A 124 -4.98 4.33 0.73
CA VAL A 124 -5.63 5.54 1.27
C VAL A 124 -5.16 5.83 2.69
N LEU A 125 -5.00 4.82 3.55
CA LEU A 125 -4.48 5.00 4.92
C LEU A 125 -3.07 5.56 4.91
N TYR A 126 -2.19 5.01 4.06
CA TYR A 126 -0.84 5.55 3.91
C TYR A 126 -0.86 7.01 3.44
N ALA A 127 -1.67 7.32 2.42
CA ALA A 127 -1.85 8.71 1.97
C ALA A 127 -2.38 9.61 3.09
N ALA A 128 -3.36 9.14 3.87
CA ALA A 128 -3.95 9.92 4.95
C ALA A 128 -2.90 10.28 6.03
N ILE A 129 -2.06 9.32 6.41
CA ILE A 129 -0.95 9.52 7.36
C ILE A 129 0.02 10.57 6.83
N VAL A 130 0.48 10.42 5.58
CA VAL A 130 1.47 11.33 4.98
C VAL A 130 0.92 12.73 4.74
N LEU A 131 -0.32 12.85 4.28
CA LEU A 131 -0.90 14.13 3.86
C LEU A 131 -1.55 14.92 5.00
N PHE A 132 -2.03 14.26 6.07
CA PHE A 132 -2.80 14.92 7.12
C PHE A 132 -2.22 14.75 8.53
N VAL A 133 -1.56 13.64 8.85
CA VAL A 133 -1.07 13.37 10.21
C VAL A 133 0.34 13.94 10.40
N ILE A 134 1.29 13.56 9.54
CA ILE A 134 2.69 14.00 9.63
C ILE A 134 2.83 15.54 9.61
N PRO A 135 2.16 16.29 8.72
CA PRO A 135 2.26 17.75 8.71
C PRO A 135 1.79 18.40 10.02
N ARG A 136 0.73 17.86 10.64
CA ARG A 136 0.20 18.37 11.91
C ARG A 136 1.15 18.14 13.07
N ILE A 137 1.76 16.94 13.15
CA ILE A 137 2.77 16.63 14.18
C ILE A 137 3.96 17.58 14.06
N LYS A 138 4.45 17.81 12.83
CA LYS A 138 5.59 18.72 12.60
C LYS A 138 5.27 20.17 12.96
N ALA A 139 4.08 20.66 12.59
CA ALA A 139 3.65 22.01 12.95
C ALA A 139 3.57 22.20 14.48
N ARG A 140 3.02 21.21 15.20
CA ARG A 140 2.97 21.22 16.67
C ARG A 140 4.36 21.27 17.29
N ASN A 141 5.28 20.40 16.87
CA ASN A 141 6.63 20.35 17.43
C ASN A 141 7.40 21.66 17.20
N ASN A 142 7.27 22.27 16.01
CA ASN A 142 7.90 23.56 15.72
C ASN A 142 7.37 24.70 16.61
N SER A 143 6.07 24.71 16.93
CA SER A 143 5.49 25.72 17.82
C SER A 143 5.98 25.59 19.27
N VAL A 144 6.27 24.37 19.73
CA VAL A 144 6.83 24.14 21.08
C VAL A 144 8.26 24.66 21.15
N SER A 145 9.11 24.33 20.17
CA SER A 145 10.52 24.77 20.15
C SER A 145 10.72 26.29 20.01
N GLN A 146 9.70 27.04 19.57
CA GLN A 146 9.77 28.51 19.48
C GLN A 146 9.40 29.19 20.81
N ASN A 147 8.82 28.46 21.76
CA ASN A 147 8.40 28.96 23.06
C ASN A 147 9.37 28.55 24.20
N GLU A 148 10.45 27.83 23.87
CA GLU A 148 11.59 27.48 24.74
C GLU A 148 12.77 28.40 24.46
#